data_AF-A0A2V8MVS8-F1
#
_entry.id   AF-A0A2V8MVS8-F1
#
_cell.length_a   1.000
_cell.length_b   1.000
_cell.length_c   1.000
_cell.angle_alpha   90.00
_cell.angle_beta   90.00
_cell.angle_gamma   90.00
#
_symmetry.space_group_name_H-M   'P 1'
#
loop_
_entity.id
_entity.type
_entity.pdbx_description
1 polymer ?
#
loop_
_entity_poly.entity_id
_entity_poly.type
_entity_poly.pdbx_seq_one_letter_code
_entity_poly.pdbx_strand_id
1 'polypeptide(L)'
;MEYLHEPEIEPRTGQPKHFEQVAFERWLDANPNGTTLLLDTIDVYLGAVHAAMAATSNDARRKAFKGFRVDSGDLAELGKWCLRFFEANGLHGLRPNLTGDLNVEKLKRIIAEFPEAAGFGIGTKLSSEVEHVAGVIFKACMIGGRPTLKASNSLDKTTLPGSMQVFRGLDGEGNYVGDVTGLDDEQIEIDGAAKVENLLQPFWENGQHSAIPSIEKQKAFVADQMRRFTDLHTYPTRLSDRLTKLRDDLTEQMRADNSGWETVLQLPEEMPEELQPTR
;
A
#
# COMPACT_ATOMS: atom_id res chain seq x y z
N MET A 1 26.07 -28.55 -8.46
CA MET A 1 27.15 -28.92 -9.41
C MET A 1 27.43 -30.43 -9.43
N GLU A 2 27.20 -31.18 -8.34
CA GLU A 2 27.41 -32.66 -8.32
C GLU A 2 26.63 -33.42 -9.41
N TYR A 3 25.40 -33.01 -9.73
CA TYR A 3 24.53 -33.71 -10.70
C TYR A 3 24.85 -33.51 -12.19
N LEU A 4 25.80 -32.64 -12.55
CA LEU A 4 26.19 -32.44 -13.96
C LEU A 4 27.13 -33.53 -14.47
N HIS A 5 27.86 -34.20 -13.57
CA HIS A 5 28.87 -35.19 -13.93
C HIS A 5 28.39 -36.63 -13.70
N GLU A 6 27.48 -36.84 -12.74
CA GLU A 6 26.82 -38.12 -12.48
C GLU A 6 25.30 -37.90 -12.39
N PRO A 7 24.60 -37.82 -13.53
CA PRO A 7 23.17 -37.51 -13.51
C PRO A 7 22.35 -38.68 -12.98
N GLU A 8 21.32 -38.38 -12.20
CA GLU A 8 20.33 -39.37 -11.81
C GLU A 8 19.59 -39.89 -13.05
N ILE A 9 19.45 -41.21 -13.17
CA ILE A 9 18.77 -41.82 -14.30
C ILE A 9 17.27 -41.97 -14.01
N GLU A 10 16.42 -41.57 -14.95
CA GLU A 10 14.98 -41.81 -14.90
C GLU A 10 14.71 -43.30 -15.16
N PRO A 11 14.21 -44.07 -14.17
CA PRO A 11 14.05 -45.51 -14.33
C PRO A 11 13.11 -45.90 -15.48
N ARG A 12 12.16 -45.02 -15.85
CA ARG A 12 11.19 -45.29 -16.92
C ARG A 12 11.77 -45.16 -18.32
N THR A 13 12.73 -44.26 -18.53
CA THR A 13 13.26 -43.92 -19.86
C THR A 13 14.71 -44.38 -20.03
N GLY A 14 15.42 -44.67 -18.92
CA GLY A 14 16.85 -44.95 -18.92
C GLY A 14 17.71 -43.73 -19.26
N GLN A 15 17.11 -42.53 -19.34
CA GLN A 15 17.81 -41.30 -19.69
C GLN A 15 18.21 -40.51 -18.43
N PRO A 16 19.28 -39.70 -18.51
CA PRO A 16 19.58 -38.69 -17.49
C PRO A 16 18.37 -37.80 -17.20
N LYS A 17 18.04 -37.60 -15.92
CA LYS A 17 17.06 -36.61 -15.50
C LYS A 17 17.62 -35.21 -15.73
N HIS A 18 16.72 -34.29 -16.12
CA HIS A 18 17.04 -32.87 -16.13
C HIS A 18 17.25 -32.37 -14.69
N PHE A 19 18.15 -31.41 -14.48
CA PHE A 19 18.47 -30.93 -13.14
C PHE A 19 17.25 -30.29 -12.44
N GLU A 20 16.32 -29.67 -13.19
CA GLU A 20 15.07 -29.14 -12.62
C GLU A 20 14.16 -30.26 -12.11
N GLN A 21 14.07 -31.39 -12.84
CA GLN A 21 13.31 -32.54 -12.35
C GLN A 21 13.89 -33.03 -11.02
N VAL A 22 15.22 -33.17 -10.93
CA VAL A 22 15.89 -33.60 -9.69
C VAL A 22 15.61 -32.60 -8.56
N ALA A 23 15.74 -31.29 -8.83
CA ALA A 23 15.46 -30.26 -7.84
C ALA A 23 14.01 -30.31 -7.34
N PHE A 24 13.03 -30.48 -8.24
CA PHE A 24 11.62 -30.64 -7.87
C PHE A 24 11.37 -31.90 -7.06
N GLU A 25 11.94 -33.04 -7.44
CA GLU A 25 11.82 -34.28 -6.68
C GLU A 25 12.31 -34.10 -5.24
N ARG A 26 13.50 -33.50 -5.06
CA ARG A 26 14.07 -33.22 -3.72
C ARG A 26 13.21 -32.23 -2.93
N TRP A 27 12.68 -31.21 -3.58
CA TRP A 27 11.82 -30.23 -2.93
C TRP A 27 10.48 -30.82 -2.48
N LEU A 28 9.89 -31.69 -3.31
CA LEU A 28 8.68 -32.43 -2.96
C LEU A 28 8.92 -33.42 -1.81
N ASP A 29 10.05 -34.12 -1.82
CA ASP A 29 10.45 -35.04 -0.74
C ASP A 29 10.64 -34.31 0.59
N ALA A 30 11.26 -33.12 0.56
CA ALA A 30 11.48 -32.30 1.75
C ALA A 30 10.18 -31.67 2.29
N ASN A 31 9.15 -31.54 1.46
CA ASN A 31 7.88 -30.88 1.81
C ASN A 31 6.66 -31.79 1.56
N PRO A 32 6.57 -32.96 2.24
CA PRO A 32 5.57 -33.98 1.94
C PRO A 32 4.12 -33.53 2.22
N ASN A 33 3.95 -32.49 3.03
CA ASN A 33 2.64 -31.94 3.41
C ASN A 33 2.05 -30.98 2.38
N GLY A 34 2.83 -30.57 1.38
CA GLY A 34 2.36 -29.66 0.34
C GLY A 34 3.34 -28.54 0.05
N THR A 35 3.58 -28.26 -1.23
CA THR A 35 4.47 -27.17 -1.67
C THR A 35 4.14 -26.67 -3.08
N THR A 36 4.81 -25.59 -3.46
CA THR A 36 4.73 -24.92 -4.76
C THR A 36 6.07 -25.04 -5.49
N LEU A 37 6.05 -25.26 -6.81
CA LEU A 37 7.25 -25.34 -7.67
C LEU A 37 7.36 -24.11 -8.58
N LEU A 38 8.54 -23.49 -8.68
CA LEU A 38 8.87 -22.44 -9.65
C LEU A 38 9.15 -23.07 -11.02
N LEU A 39 8.45 -22.65 -12.07
CA LEU A 39 8.50 -23.33 -13.38
C LEU A 39 9.38 -22.64 -14.42
N ASP A 40 9.76 -21.38 -14.21
CA ASP A 40 10.43 -20.54 -15.21
C ASP A 40 11.91 -20.31 -14.92
N THR A 41 12.62 -21.31 -14.39
CA THR A 41 14.08 -21.23 -14.24
C THR A 41 14.80 -21.08 -15.58
N ILE A 42 14.32 -21.81 -16.60
CA ILE A 42 14.83 -21.76 -17.97
C ILE A 42 13.69 -21.48 -18.95
N ASP A 43 12.70 -22.35 -18.97
CA ASP A 43 11.55 -22.28 -19.87
C ASP A 43 10.32 -22.87 -19.17
N VAL A 44 9.21 -22.15 -19.19
CA VAL A 44 7.98 -22.53 -18.47
C VAL A 44 7.42 -23.86 -18.92
N TYR A 45 7.46 -24.14 -20.22
CA TYR A 45 6.89 -25.35 -20.80
C TYR A 45 7.70 -26.58 -20.37
N LEU A 46 9.03 -26.48 -20.44
CA LEU A 46 9.94 -27.52 -19.97
C LEU A 46 9.86 -27.69 -18.45
N GLY A 47 9.83 -26.59 -17.70
CA GLY A 47 9.68 -26.61 -16.24
C GLY A 47 8.39 -27.31 -15.82
N ALA A 48 7.28 -27.06 -16.50
CA ALA A 48 6.02 -27.77 -16.26
C ALA A 48 6.12 -29.27 -16.54
N VAL A 49 6.78 -29.67 -17.63
CA VAL A 49 7.05 -31.09 -17.95
C VAL A 49 7.88 -31.75 -16.84
N HIS A 50 8.97 -31.11 -16.41
CA HIS A 50 9.83 -31.62 -15.35
C HIS A 50 9.11 -31.69 -14.00
N ALA A 51 8.27 -30.70 -13.67
CA ALA A 51 7.44 -30.70 -12.49
C ALA A 51 6.42 -31.86 -12.50
N ALA A 52 5.79 -32.13 -13.65
CA ALA A 52 4.89 -33.26 -13.79
C ALA A 52 5.62 -34.61 -13.66
N MET A 53 6.79 -34.77 -14.29
CA MET A 53 7.61 -35.97 -14.14
C MET A 53 8.02 -36.21 -12.69
N ALA A 54 8.48 -35.16 -12.00
CA ALA A 54 8.85 -35.20 -10.60
C ALA A 54 7.65 -35.56 -9.70
N ALA A 55 6.51 -34.88 -9.86
CA ALA A 55 5.31 -35.11 -9.05
C ALA A 55 4.76 -36.53 -9.25
N THR A 56 4.75 -37.04 -10.48
CA THR A 56 4.23 -38.37 -10.79
C THR A 56 5.22 -39.51 -10.55
N SER A 57 6.46 -39.22 -10.11
CA SER A 57 7.47 -40.25 -9.83
C SER A 57 7.08 -41.20 -8.68
N ASN A 58 6.30 -40.72 -7.71
CA ASN A 58 5.63 -41.54 -6.69
C ASN A 58 4.42 -40.81 -6.09
N ASP A 59 3.58 -41.52 -5.33
CA ASP A 59 2.35 -40.97 -4.76
C ASP A 59 2.59 -39.89 -3.68
N ALA A 60 3.68 -40.01 -2.91
CA ALA A 60 4.02 -39.03 -1.89
C ALA A 60 4.33 -37.66 -2.50
N ARG A 61 5.14 -37.63 -3.56
CA ARG A 61 5.47 -36.43 -4.34
C ARG A 61 4.24 -35.87 -5.06
N ARG A 62 3.40 -36.74 -5.63
CA ARG A 62 2.12 -36.32 -6.23
C ARG A 62 1.24 -35.61 -5.21
N LYS A 63 1.15 -36.15 -3.99
CA LYS A 63 0.39 -35.54 -2.89
C LYS A 63 1.02 -34.22 -2.42
N ALA A 64 2.36 -34.13 -2.41
CA ALA A 64 3.09 -32.93 -2.01
C ALA A 64 2.97 -31.78 -3.01
N PHE A 65 2.73 -32.04 -4.30
CA PHE A 65 2.61 -30.96 -5.29
C PHE A 65 1.24 -30.27 -5.18
N LYS A 66 1.21 -29.01 -4.69
CA LYS A 66 -0.02 -28.25 -4.39
C LYS A 66 -0.19 -26.98 -5.21
N GLY A 67 0.84 -26.52 -5.89
CA GLY A 67 0.76 -25.33 -6.71
C GLY A 67 2.01 -25.12 -7.53
N PHE A 68 1.96 -24.16 -8.44
CA PHE A 68 3.11 -23.75 -9.22
C PHE A 68 3.27 -22.23 -9.20
N ARG A 69 4.49 -21.76 -9.50
CA ARG A 69 4.85 -20.35 -9.59
C ARG A 69 5.42 -20.04 -10.96
N VAL A 70 4.95 -18.95 -11.56
CA VAL A 70 5.50 -18.33 -12.77
C VAL A 70 5.84 -16.88 -12.42
N ASP A 71 7.05 -16.44 -12.74
CA ASP A 71 7.62 -15.15 -12.32
C ASP A 71 7.98 -14.22 -13.50
N SER A 72 7.92 -14.73 -14.73
CA SER A 72 8.31 -14.01 -15.94
C SER A 72 7.43 -14.35 -17.16
N GLY A 73 7.49 -13.50 -18.19
CA GLY A 73 6.69 -13.64 -19.42
C GLY A 73 5.25 -13.11 -19.28
N ASP A 74 4.36 -13.54 -20.19
CA ASP A 74 2.92 -13.26 -20.06
C ASP A 74 2.32 -14.21 -19.02
N LEU A 75 2.20 -13.72 -17.79
CA LEU A 75 1.80 -14.52 -16.62
C LEU A 75 0.38 -15.11 -16.75
N ALA A 76 -0.53 -14.42 -17.43
CA ALA A 76 -1.89 -14.91 -17.63
C ALA A 76 -1.90 -16.06 -18.64
N GLU A 77 -1.25 -15.87 -19.78
CA GLU A 77 -1.13 -16.89 -20.83
C GLU A 77 -0.41 -18.14 -20.31
N LEU A 78 0.77 -17.94 -19.71
CA LEU A 78 1.63 -19.02 -19.22
C LEU A 78 0.99 -19.75 -18.04
N GLY A 79 0.39 -19.01 -17.10
CA GLY A 79 -0.31 -19.59 -15.95
C GLY A 79 -1.49 -20.48 -16.39
N LYS A 80 -2.28 -20.01 -17.36
CA LYS A 80 -3.39 -20.76 -17.94
C LYS A 80 -2.92 -22.00 -18.69
N TRP A 81 -1.84 -21.87 -19.46
CA TRP A 81 -1.24 -23.02 -20.15
C TRP A 81 -0.77 -24.08 -19.16
N CYS A 82 -0.01 -23.69 -18.13
CA CYS A 82 0.47 -24.61 -17.09
C CYS A 82 -0.68 -25.31 -16.37
N LEU A 83 -1.72 -24.56 -15.98
CA LEU A 83 -2.88 -25.15 -15.30
C LEU A 83 -3.54 -26.24 -16.16
N ARG A 84 -3.82 -25.92 -17.43
CA ARG A 84 -4.41 -26.89 -18.38
C ARG A 84 -3.49 -28.07 -18.65
N PHE A 85 -2.19 -27.85 -18.75
CA PHE A 85 -1.20 -28.90 -18.93
C PHE A 85 -1.21 -29.88 -17.74
N PHE A 86 -1.20 -29.38 -16.51
CA PHE A 86 -1.25 -30.24 -15.33
C PHE A 86 -2.58 -30.98 -15.19
N GLU A 87 -3.70 -30.32 -15.47
CA GLU A 87 -5.02 -30.96 -15.47
C GLU A 87 -5.09 -32.10 -16.49
N ALA A 88 -4.59 -31.89 -17.70
CA ALA A 88 -4.54 -32.92 -18.75
C ALA A 88 -3.68 -34.14 -18.35
N ASN A 89 -2.71 -33.96 -17.44
CA ASN A 89 -1.84 -35.01 -16.91
C ASN A 89 -2.31 -35.57 -15.55
N GLY A 90 -3.57 -35.31 -15.16
CA GLY A 90 -4.16 -35.84 -13.93
C GLY A 90 -3.62 -35.23 -12.64
N LEU A 91 -3.02 -34.03 -12.71
CA LEU A 91 -2.55 -33.25 -11.57
C LEU A 91 -3.53 -32.10 -11.30
N HIS A 92 -4.68 -32.44 -10.73
CA HIS A 92 -5.78 -31.51 -10.49
C HIS A 92 -5.62 -30.70 -9.20
N GLY A 93 -6.25 -29.53 -9.16
CA GLY A 93 -6.36 -28.71 -7.95
C GLY A 93 -5.07 -28.00 -7.54
N LEU A 94 -4.10 -27.87 -8.46
CA LEU A 94 -2.92 -27.05 -8.24
C LEU A 94 -3.29 -25.57 -8.16
N ARG A 95 -2.65 -24.84 -7.25
CA ARG A 95 -2.79 -23.40 -7.09
C ARG A 95 -1.79 -22.64 -7.96
N PRO A 96 -2.22 -21.89 -8.99
CA PRO A 96 -1.34 -21.03 -9.77
C PRO A 96 -0.97 -19.79 -8.95
N ASN A 97 0.33 -19.56 -8.73
CA ASN A 97 0.84 -18.37 -8.07
C ASN A 97 1.64 -17.54 -9.07
N LEU A 98 1.29 -16.28 -9.25
CA LEU A 98 1.95 -15.41 -10.23
C LEU A 98 2.74 -14.33 -9.51
N THR A 99 4.02 -14.21 -9.83
CA THR A 99 4.91 -13.23 -9.20
C THR A 99 5.64 -12.41 -10.26
N GLY A 100 6.33 -11.34 -9.83
CA GLY A 100 7.18 -10.52 -10.69
C GLY A 100 6.87 -9.03 -10.54
N ASP A 101 7.13 -8.26 -11.60
CA ASP A 101 6.86 -6.81 -11.67
C ASP A 101 5.36 -6.50 -11.82
N LEU A 102 4.56 -6.98 -10.88
CA LEU A 102 3.12 -6.77 -10.81
C LEU A 102 2.81 -5.38 -10.25
N ASN A 103 1.95 -4.64 -10.94
CA ASN A 103 1.31 -3.43 -10.44
C ASN A 103 -0.22 -3.59 -10.56
N VAL A 104 -0.98 -2.59 -10.10
CA VAL A 104 -2.45 -2.65 -10.07
C VAL A 104 -3.04 -2.92 -11.46
N GLU A 105 -2.52 -2.27 -12.51
CA GLU A 105 -3.06 -2.42 -13.86
C GLU A 105 -2.75 -3.79 -14.48
N LYS A 106 -1.53 -4.30 -14.30
CA LYS A 106 -1.18 -5.68 -14.69
C LYS A 106 -2.02 -6.71 -13.94
N LEU A 107 -2.22 -6.50 -12.64
CA LEU A 107 -3.03 -7.39 -11.81
C LEU A 107 -4.48 -7.46 -12.31
N LYS A 108 -5.11 -6.31 -12.60
CA LYS A 108 -6.45 -6.24 -13.18
C LYS A 108 -6.54 -7.01 -14.50
N ARG A 109 -5.56 -6.82 -15.39
CA ARG A 109 -5.49 -7.55 -16.68
C ARG A 109 -5.41 -9.06 -16.46
N ILE A 110 -4.48 -9.51 -15.61
CA ILE A 110 -4.31 -10.94 -15.34
C ILE A 110 -5.57 -11.55 -14.73
N ILE A 111 -6.22 -10.89 -13.78
CA ILE A 111 -7.47 -11.38 -13.17
C ILE A 111 -8.58 -11.51 -14.23
N ALA A 112 -8.65 -10.60 -15.19
CA ALA A 112 -9.63 -10.68 -16.28
C ALA A 112 -9.33 -11.82 -17.27
N GLU A 113 -8.06 -12.07 -17.58
CA GLU A 113 -7.62 -13.08 -18.56
C GLU A 113 -7.50 -14.50 -17.98
N PHE A 114 -7.17 -14.60 -16.69
CA PHE A 114 -6.92 -15.84 -15.94
C PHE A 114 -7.47 -15.75 -14.50
N PRO A 115 -8.82 -15.79 -14.35
CA PRO A 115 -9.48 -15.71 -13.04
C PRO A 115 -9.18 -16.90 -12.12
N GLU A 116 -8.64 -18.02 -12.64
CA GLU A 116 -8.24 -19.20 -11.87
C GLU A 116 -6.90 -19.04 -11.13
N ALA A 117 -6.19 -17.92 -11.32
CA ALA A 117 -5.01 -17.59 -10.53
C ALA A 117 -5.33 -17.60 -9.03
N ALA A 118 -4.59 -18.40 -8.24
CA ALA A 118 -4.85 -18.59 -6.82
C ALA A 118 -4.15 -17.56 -5.93
N GLY A 119 -3.09 -16.93 -6.42
CA GLY A 119 -2.33 -15.96 -5.64
C GLY A 119 -1.40 -15.10 -6.48
N PHE A 120 -1.09 -13.92 -5.96
CA PHE A 120 -0.18 -12.96 -6.56
C PHE A 120 0.89 -12.55 -5.55
N GLY A 121 2.15 -12.57 -5.96
CA GLY A 121 3.27 -12.05 -5.16
C GLY A 121 3.72 -10.71 -5.71
N ILE A 122 3.48 -9.63 -4.96
CA ILE A 122 3.82 -8.26 -5.32
C ILE A 122 4.92 -7.77 -4.39
N GLY A 123 6.11 -7.50 -4.93
CA GLY A 123 7.27 -7.02 -4.17
C GLY A 123 7.45 -5.51 -4.30
N THR A 124 8.42 -5.10 -5.13
CA THR A 124 8.93 -3.72 -5.27
C THR A 124 7.83 -2.67 -5.42
N LYS A 125 6.83 -2.93 -6.27
CA LYS A 125 5.70 -2.01 -6.53
C LYS A 125 4.82 -1.77 -5.31
N LEU A 126 4.76 -2.71 -4.37
CA LEU A 126 4.00 -2.57 -3.12
C LEU A 126 4.85 -1.91 -2.02
N SER A 127 6.15 -2.22 -1.95
CA SER A 127 6.99 -1.83 -0.82
C SER A 127 7.80 -0.56 -1.03
N SER A 128 8.21 -0.26 -2.26
CA SER A 128 9.33 0.67 -2.52
C SER A 128 9.03 1.70 -3.61
N GLU A 129 8.05 1.45 -4.47
CA GLU A 129 7.61 2.38 -5.52
C GLU A 129 6.21 2.91 -5.24
N VAL A 130 6.04 3.52 -4.07
CA VAL A 130 4.77 4.14 -3.68
C VAL A 130 4.70 5.54 -4.28
N GLU A 131 3.91 5.72 -5.35
CA GLU A 131 3.76 7.02 -6.04
C GLU A 131 3.16 8.12 -5.16
N HIS A 132 2.37 7.75 -4.14
CA HIS A 132 1.63 8.68 -3.29
C HIS A 132 2.05 8.54 -1.82
N VAL A 133 3.21 9.09 -1.48
CA VAL A 133 3.64 9.20 -0.08
C VAL A 133 2.82 10.30 0.61
N ALA A 134 2.27 9.99 1.79
CA ALA A 134 1.39 10.91 2.55
C ALA A 134 2.04 12.24 2.97
N GLY A 135 3.36 12.40 2.82
CA GLY A 135 4.05 13.67 3.09
C GLY A 135 3.91 14.18 4.51
N VAL A 136 3.85 13.29 5.50
CA VAL A 136 3.55 13.62 6.90
C VAL A 136 4.61 14.56 7.48
N ILE A 137 4.16 15.67 8.09
CA ILE A 137 5.01 16.63 8.80
C ILE A 137 4.56 16.77 10.25
N PHE A 138 5.49 17.16 11.12
CA PHE A 138 5.21 17.57 12.50
C PHE A 138 5.58 19.04 12.67
N LYS A 139 4.64 19.84 13.19
CA LYS A 139 4.80 21.29 13.39
C LYS A 139 4.12 21.72 14.67
N ALA A 140 4.74 22.64 15.39
CA ALA A 140 4.11 23.28 16.55
C ALA A 140 2.97 24.19 16.06
N CYS A 141 1.81 24.06 16.69
CA CYS A 141 0.62 24.89 16.45
C CYS A 141 0.28 25.80 17.65
N MET A 142 0.93 25.58 18.81
CA MET A 142 0.76 26.35 20.05
C MET A 142 2.11 26.53 20.77
N ILE A 143 2.41 27.74 21.23
CA ILE A 143 3.59 28.05 22.07
C ILE A 143 3.16 28.98 23.21
N GLY A 144 3.40 28.58 24.46
CA GLY A 144 3.07 29.40 25.63
C GLY A 144 1.60 29.79 25.71
N GLY A 145 0.69 28.89 25.29
CA GLY A 145 -0.75 29.16 25.22
C GLY A 145 -1.20 30.03 24.04
N ARG A 146 -0.30 30.40 23.13
CA ARG A 146 -0.63 31.21 21.95
C ARG A 146 -0.60 30.35 20.68
N PRO A 147 -1.61 30.45 19.81
CA PRO A 147 -1.58 29.83 18.49
C PRO A 147 -0.38 30.34 17.67
N THR A 148 0.28 29.42 16.96
CA THR A 148 1.42 29.74 16.10
C THR A 148 1.33 28.96 14.79
N LEU A 149 1.90 29.51 13.73
CA LEU A 149 2.02 28.85 12.43
C LEU A 149 3.34 29.19 11.77
N LYS A 150 3.73 28.37 10.80
CA LYS A 150 4.77 28.66 9.83
C LYS A 150 4.11 29.19 8.56
N ALA A 151 4.37 30.45 8.23
CA ALA A 151 3.96 31.05 6.98
C ALA A 151 4.77 30.50 5.79
N SER A 152 4.18 30.56 4.60
CA SER A 152 4.84 30.16 3.36
C SER A 152 4.42 31.11 2.22
N ASN A 153 5.23 31.18 1.17
CA ASN A 153 4.86 31.92 -0.04
C ASN A 153 3.66 31.30 -0.77
N SER A 154 3.38 30.02 -0.50
CA SER A 154 2.23 29.29 -1.03
C SER A 154 1.27 28.98 0.13
N LEU A 155 0.01 29.39 0.02
CA LEU A 155 -1.00 29.25 1.08
C LEU A 155 -1.23 27.79 1.49
N ASP A 156 -1.16 26.86 0.54
CA ASP A 156 -1.24 25.41 0.74
C ASP A 156 -0.11 24.86 1.62
N LYS A 157 1.02 25.59 1.74
CA LYS A 157 2.18 25.21 2.56
C LYS A 157 2.27 26.00 3.87
N THR A 158 1.27 26.81 4.17
CA THR A 158 1.12 27.46 5.48
C THR A 158 0.52 26.46 6.46
N THR A 159 1.13 26.32 7.63
CA THR A 159 0.63 25.37 8.64
C THR A 159 -0.58 25.94 9.37
N LEU A 160 -1.41 25.07 9.96
CA LEU A 160 -2.58 25.50 10.71
C LEU A 160 -2.21 25.82 12.17
N PRO A 161 -2.69 26.95 12.72
CA PRO A 161 -2.46 27.34 14.12
C PRO A 161 -3.51 26.74 15.06
N GLY A 162 -3.18 26.69 16.35
CA GLY A 162 -4.13 26.32 17.40
C GLY A 162 -4.19 24.83 17.72
N SER A 163 -4.84 24.50 18.85
CA SER A 163 -5.26 23.14 19.13
C SER A 163 -6.44 22.79 18.21
N MET A 164 -6.34 21.67 17.50
CA MET A 164 -7.26 21.31 16.42
C MET A 164 -7.93 19.96 16.67
N GLN A 165 -9.09 19.79 16.05
CA GLN A 165 -9.83 18.55 15.94
C GLN A 165 -10.26 18.31 14.49
N VAL A 166 -10.43 17.05 14.12
CA VAL A 166 -11.07 16.66 12.85
C VAL A 166 -12.46 16.11 13.18
N PHE A 167 -13.47 16.75 12.62
CA PHE A 167 -14.87 16.44 12.79
C PHE A 167 -15.38 15.70 11.56
N ARG A 168 -15.94 14.50 11.74
CA ARG A 168 -16.52 13.71 10.66
C ARG A 168 -18.04 13.72 10.72
N GLY A 169 -18.67 14.03 9.60
CA GLY A 169 -20.12 13.98 9.44
C GLY A 169 -20.59 12.59 9.02
N LEU A 170 -21.65 12.10 9.64
CA LEU A 170 -22.36 10.88 9.28
C LEU A 170 -23.81 11.24 8.91
N ASP A 171 -24.32 10.71 7.81
CA ASP A 171 -25.74 10.81 7.46
C ASP A 171 -26.63 9.90 8.35
N GLY A 172 -27.94 9.89 8.09
CA GLY A 172 -28.90 9.06 8.82
C GLY A 172 -28.73 7.55 8.61
N GLU A 173 -27.99 7.13 7.58
CA GLU A 173 -27.68 5.74 7.26
C GLU A 173 -26.31 5.30 7.82
N GLY A 174 -25.51 6.25 8.32
CA GLY A 174 -24.18 6.03 8.87
C GLY A 174 -23.05 6.14 7.85
N ASN A 175 -23.32 6.65 6.64
CA ASN A 175 -22.30 6.94 5.64
C ASN A 175 -21.60 8.27 5.95
N TYR A 176 -20.35 8.38 5.50
CA TYR A 176 -19.54 9.57 5.68
C TYR A 176 -19.86 10.61 4.63
N VAL A 177 -20.18 11.82 5.09
CA VAL A 177 -20.59 12.94 4.22
C VAL A 177 -19.55 14.05 4.13
N GLY A 178 -18.54 14.05 5.00
CA GLY A 178 -17.43 15.00 4.93
C GLY A 178 -16.65 15.14 6.23
N ASP A 179 -15.42 15.63 6.12
CA ASP A 179 -14.58 15.99 7.27
C ASP A 179 -14.32 17.50 7.31
N VAL A 180 -14.36 18.07 8.51
CA VAL A 180 -13.99 19.46 8.78
C VAL A 180 -12.87 19.48 9.80
N THR A 181 -11.76 20.13 9.49
CA THR A 181 -10.71 20.43 10.48
C THR A 181 -10.99 21.80 11.10
N GLY A 182 -11.17 21.84 12.41
CA GLY A 182 -11.43 23.06 13.17
C GLY A 182 -10.60 23.13 14.45
N LEU A 183 -10.79 24.18 15.24
CA LEU A 183 -10.29 24.24 16.60
C LEU A 183 -11.00 23.18 17.46
N ASP A 184 -10.30 22.67 18.47
CA ASP A 184 -10.82 21.60 19.34
C ASP A 184 -12.01 22.02 20.21
N ASP A 185 -12.19 23.32 20.42
CA ASP A 185 -13.31 23.93 21.13
C ASP A 185 -14.55 24.21 20.25
N GLU A 186 -14.49 23.92 18.96
CA GLU A 186 -15.59 24.20 18.03
C GLU A 186 -16.72 23.18 18.11
N GLN A 187 -17.94 23.68 17.91
CA GLN A 187 -19.09 22.87 17.50
C GLN A 187 -19.29 23.10 16.01
N ILE A 188 -19.12 22.03 15.22
CA ILE A 188 -19.17 22.08 13.76
C ILE A 188 -20.45 21.41 13.27
N GLU A 189 -21.18 22.11 12.40
CA GLU A 189 -22.23 21.52 11.57
C GLU A 189 -21.65 21.16 10.19
N ILE A 190 -22.07 20.01 9.67
CA ILE A 190 -21.64 19.48 8.37
C ILE A 190 -22.90 19.19 7.55
N ASP A 191 -22.97 19.77 6.34
CA ASP A 191 -24.12 19.61 5.45
C ASP A 191 -24.37 18.12 5.17
N GLY A 192 -25.63 17.70 5.34
CA GLY A 192 -26.04 16.30 5.17
C GLY A 192 -25.72 15.38 6.36
N ALA A 193 -25.03 15.86 7.39
CA ALA A 193 -24.74 15.07 8.58
C ALA A 193 -25.93 15.07 9.55
N ALA A 194 -26.37 13.88 9.93
CA ALA A 194 -27.26 13.67 11.08
C ALA A 194 -26.48 13.63 12.41
N LYS A 195 -25.19 13.27 12.35
CA LYS A 195 -24.29 13.20 13.50
C LYS A 195 -22.90 13.67 13.12
N VAL A 196 -22.23 14.37 14.02
CA VAL A 196 -20.82 14.75 13.88
C VAL A 196 -20.00 14.09 14.99
N GLU A 197 -18.87 13.47 14.62
CA GLU A 197 -17.98 12.76 15.53
C GLU A 197 -16.55 13.31 15.48
N ASN A 198 -15.86 13.28 16.62
CA ASN A 198 -14.46 13.68 16.73
C ASN A 198 -13.54 12.51 16.36
N LEU A 199 -12.60 12.71 15.42
CA LEU A 199 -11.69 11.65 14.98
C LEU A 199 -10.41 11.56 15.81
N LEU A 200 -9.87 12.69 16.28
CA LEU A 200 -8.72 12.68 17.17
C LEU A 200 -9.19 12.32 18.57
N GLN A 201 -8.77 11.13 19.01
CA GLN A 201 -9.07 10.58 20.32
C GLN A 201 -7.78 10.47 21.15
N PRO A 202 -7.82 10.72 22.46
CA PRO A 202 -6.66 10.52 23.31
C PRO A 202 -6.18 9.07 23.25
N PHE A 203 -4.93 8.89 22.81
CA PHE A 203 -4.27 7.59 22.82
C PHE A 203 -3.36 7.43 24.04
N TRP A 204 -2.69 8.50 24.47
CA TRP A 204 -1.74 8.50 25.56
C TRP A 204 -2.02 9.67 26.51
N GLU A 205 -2.28 9.37 27.78
CA GLU A 205 -2.51 10.36 28.83
C GLU A 205 -1.87 9.89 30.14
N ASN A 206 -1.18 10.80 30.84
CA ASN A 206 -0.60 10.53 32.17
C ASN A 206 0.26 9.26 32.26
N GLY A 207 1.01 8.95 31.21
CA GLY A 207 1.88 7.76 31.16
C GLY A 207 1.16 6.44 30.87
N GLN A 208 -0.14 6.50 30.58
CA GLN A 208 -0.96 5.34 30.19
C GLN A 208 -1.42 5.50 28.75
N HIS A 209 -1.55 4.38 28.04
CA HIS A 209 -2.09 4.37 26.69
C HIS A 209 -3.34 3.51 26.58
N SER A 210 -4.21 3.87 25.65
CA SER A 210 -5.35 3.08 25.23
C SER A 210 -4.89 1.73 24.66
N ALA A 211 -5.72 0.70 24.80
CA ALA A 211 -5.41 -0.63 24.30
C ALA A 211 -5.26 -0.60 22.77
N ILE A 212 -4.16 -1.15 22.25
CA ILE A 212 -3.94 -1.28 20.81
C ILE A 212 -4.75 -2.49 20.31
N PRO A 213 -5.68 -2.32 19.34
CA PRO A 213 -6.46 -3.43 18.82
C PRO A 213 -5.58 -4.45 18.10
N SER A 214 -5.99 -5.73 18.09
CA SER A 214 -5.31 -6.76 17.30
C SER A 214 -5.38 -6.46 15.80
N ILE A 215 -4.47 -7.02 15.01
CA ILE A 215 -4.46 -6.84 13.55
C ILE A 215 -5.79 -7.27 12.90
N GLU A 216 -6.46 -8.28 13.44
CA GLU A 216 -7.77 -8.73 12.97
C GLU A 216 -8.85 -7.66 13.20
N LYS A 217 -8.86 -7.05 14.39
CA LYS A 217 -9.78 -5.95 14.71
C LYS A 217 -9.49 -4.72 13.85
N GLN A 218 -8.23 -4.39 13.62
CA GLN A 218 -7.83 -3.29 12.74
C GLN A 218 -8.31 -3.52 11.29
N LYS A 219 -8.14 -4.73 10.76
CA LYS A 219 -8.64 -5.09 9.42
C LYS A 219 -10.17 -5.01 9.33
N ALA A 220 -10.87 -5.54 10.33
CA ALA A 220 -12.34 -5.47 10.39
C ALA A 220 -12.82 -4.02 10.47
N PHE A 221 -12.13 -3.19 11.25
CA PHE A 221 -12.40 -1.76 11.33
C PHE A 221 -12.22 -1.09 9.97
N VAL A 222 -11.07 -1.25 9.30
CA VAL A 222 -10.85 -0.66 7.96
C VAL A 222 -11.93 -1.11 6.96
N ALA A 223 -12.29 -2.39 6.95
CA ALA A 223 -13.33 -2.90 6.06
C ALA A 223 -14.71 -2.31 6.34
N ASP A 224 -15.06 -2.09 7.62
CA ASP A 224 -16.29 -1.40 8.01
C ASP A 224 -16.28 0.07 7.58
N GLN A 225 -15.18 0.77 7.86
CA GLN A 225 -15.00 2.19 7.53
C GLN A 225 -15.07 2.43 6.02
N MET A 226 -14.41 1.59 5.22
CA MET A 226 -14.41 1.72 3.76
C MET A 226 -15.80 1.65 3.14
N ARG A 227 -16.72 0.89 3.73
CA ARG A 227 -18.11 0.76 3.22
C ARG A 227 -18.95 2.02 3.45
N ARG A 228 -18.54 2.87 4.39
CA ARG A 228 -19.25 4.11 4.73
C ARG A 228 -18.87 5.27 3.83
N PHE A 229 -17.78 5.15 3.05
CA PHE A 229 -17.46 6.13 2.03
C PHE A 229 -18.25 5.81 0.75
N THR A 230 -19.16 6.70 0.35
CA THR A 230 -19.86 6.58 -0.94
C THR A 230 -18.88 6.68 -2.11
N ASP A 231 -17.99 7.68 -2.06
CA ASP A 231 -16.83 7.80 -2.95
C ASP A 231 -15.67 8.40 -2.14
N LEU A 232 -14.60 7.62 -1.97
CA LEU A 232 -13.40 8.05 -1.26
C LEU A 232 -12.59 9.08 -2.06
N HIS A 233 -12.64 9.03 -3.40
CA HIS A 233 -11.83 9.88 -4.26
C HIS A 233 -12.34 11.33 -4.32
N THR A 234 -13.65 11.53 -4.10
CA THR A 234 -14.28 12.85 -4.06
C THR A 234 -14.79 13.21 -2.67
N TYR A 235 -14.29 12.55 -1.63
CA TYR A 235 -14.72 12.77 -0.25
C TYR A 235 -14.42 14.22 0.19
N PRO A 236 -15.44 15.00 0.61
CA PRO A 236 -15.24 16.42 0.87
C PRO A 236 -14.50 16.64 2.19
N THR A 237 -13.47 17.49 2.11
CA THR A 237 -12.71 17.95 3.28
C THR A 237 -12.58 19.47 3.24
N ARG A 238 -12.71 20.13 4.39
CA ARG A 238 -12.53 21.60 4.50
C ARG A 238 -12.03 22.03 5.87
N LEU A 239 -11.65 23.29 5.99
CA LEU A 239 -11.38 23.94 7.27
C LEU A 239 -12.66 24.61 7.82
N SER A 240 -12.74 24.77 9.14
CA SER A 240 -13.77 25.62 9.76
C SER A 240 -13.49 27.11 9.47
N ASP A 241 -14.53 27.94 9.57
CA ASP A 241 -14.40 29.38 9.35
C ASP A 241 -13.53 30.03 10.43
N ARG A 242 -13.64 29.59 11.69
CA ARG A 242 -12.81 30.11 12.80
C ARG A 242 -11.34 29.77 12.61
N LEU A 243 -11.02 28.52 12.25
CA LEU A 243 -9.64 28.11 11.99
C LEU A 243 -9.05 28.83 10.78
N THR A 244 -9.83 28.96 9.71
CA THR A 244 -9.46 29.71 8.50
C THR A 244 -9.13 31.16 8.86
N LYS A 245 -10.02 31.83 9.59
CA LYS A 245 -9.81 33.20 10.03
C LYS A 245 -8.57 33.34 10.92
N LEU A 246 -8.38 32.45 11.90
CA LEU A 246 -7.20 32.47 12.78
C LEU A 246 -5.89 32.33 11.99
N ARG A 247 -5.86 31.44 10.99
CA ARG A 247 -4.70 31.27 10.10
C ARG A 247 -4.42 32.56 9.31
N ASP A 248 -5.46 33.16 8.75
CA ASP A 248 -5.33 34.32 7.87
C ASP A 248 -4.91 35.56 8.67
N ASP A 249 -5.55 35.82 9.81
CA ASP A 249 -5.21 36.92 10.73
C ASP A 249 -3.75 36.82 11.20
N LEU A 250 -3.29 35.63 11.60
CA LEU A 250 -1.89 35.41 12.01
C LEU A 250 -0.90 35.57 10.85
N THR A 251 -1.28 35.13 9.66
CA THR A 251 -0.43 35.26 8.46
C THR A 251 -0.28 36.73 8.06
N GLU A 252 -1.37 37.50 8.11
CA GLU A 252 -1.36 38.94 7.86
C GLU A 252 -0.49 39.66 8.89
N GLN A 253 -0.66 39.35 10.18
CA GLN A 253 0.17 39.91 11.24
C GLN A 253 1.66 39.62 11.04
N MET A 254 2.03 38.39 10.65
CA MET A 254 3.42 38.02 10.37
C MET A 254 4.01 38.74 9.16
N ARG A 255 3.20 39.08 8.15
CA ARG A 255 3.65 39.82 6.97
C ARG A 255 3.83 41.31 7.27
N ALA A 256 2.99 41.86 8.14
CA ALA A 256 3.14 43.23 8.61
C ALA A 256 4.33 43.41 9.58
N ASP A 257 4.76 42.33 10.24
CA ASP A 257 5.91 42.35 11.15
C ASP A 257 7.23 42.47 10.38
N ASN A 258 7.79 43.68 10.38
CA ASN A 258 9.10 43.95 9.78
C ASN A 258 10.27 43.56 10.69
N SER A 259 10.03 43.01 11.89
CA SER A 259 11.01 42.52 12.87
C SER A 259 12.24 43.42 13.14
N GLY A 260 12.20 44.69 12.71
CA GLY A 260 13.36 45.56 12.59
C GLY A 260 14.46 45.08 11.63
N TRP A 261 14.22 44.08 10.76
CA TRP A 261 15.26 43.48 9.91
C TRP A 261 15.90 44.51 8.96
N GLU A 262 15.13 45.51 8.54
CA GLU A 262 15.57 46.62 7.69
C GLU A 262 16.73 47.40 8.31
N THR A 263 16.85 47.40 9.65
CA THR A 263 17.95 48.06 10.37
C THR A 263 19.20 47.18 10.49
N VAL A 264 19.08 45.87 10.23
CA VAL A 264 20.15 44.88 10.34
C VAL A 264 20.75 44.55 8.98
N LEU A 265 19.94 44.56 7.91
CA LEU A 265 20.41 44.27 6.56
C LEU A 265 21.04 45.50 5.91
N GLN A 266 22.29 45.35 5.46
CA GLN A 266 22.91 46.32 4.55
C GLN A 266 22.39 46.07 3.14
N LEU A 267 21.25 46.68 2.80
CA LEU A 267 20.74 46.68 1.44
C LEU A 267 21.56 47.65 0.57
N PRO A 268 21.78 47.36 -0.72
CA PRO A 268 22.36 48.33 -1.66
C PRO A 268 21.50 49.60 -1.75
N GLU A 269 22.12 50.76 -2.00
CA GLU A 269 21.42 52.05 -2.16
C GLU A 269 20.34 52.01 -3.25
N GLU A 270 20.55 51.19 -4.29
CA GLU A 270 19.58 50.91 -5.34
C GLU A 270 19.32 49.41 -5.41
N MET A 271 18.14 48.99 -4.95
CA MET A 271 17.62 47.64 -5.16
C MET A 271 16.89 47.58 -6.50
N PRO A 272 17.33 46.71 -7.44
CA PRO A 272 16.59 46.45 -8.67
C PRO A 272 15.12 46.19 -8.37
N GLU A 273 14.21 46.76 -9.16
CA GLU A 273 12.76 46.71 -8.94
C GLU A 273 12.26 45.27 -8.76
N GLU A 274 12.89 44.33 -9.46
CA GLU A 274 12.63 42.88 -9.44
C GLU A 274 12.96 42.19 -8.11
N LEU A 275 13.85 42.78 -7.31
CA LEU A 275 14.31 42.25 -6.03
C LEU A 275 13.67 42.99 -4.83
N GLN A 276 12.84 44.01 -5.09
CA GLN A 276 12.12 44.68 -4.02
C GLN A 276 11.06 43.72 -3.46
N PRO A 277 11.01 43.52 -2.12
CA PRO A 277 9.99 42.67 -1.52
C PRO A 277 8.60 43.20 -1.90
N THR A 278 7.78 42.33 -2.48
CA THR A 278 6.39 42.66 -2.80
C THR A 278 5.67 42.97 -1.49
N ARG A 279 5.24 44.23 -1.34
CA ARG A 279 4.42 44.69 -0.21
C ARG A 279 3.04 44.04 -0.24
#